data_AF-A0A8K0CW64-F1
#
_entry.id   AF-A0A8K0CW64-F1
#
_cell.length_a   1.000
_cell.length_b   1.000
_cell.length_c   1.000
_cell.angle_alpha   90.00
_cell.angle_beta   90.00
_cell.angle_gamma   90.00
#
_symmetry.space_group_name_H-M   'P 1'
#
loop_
_entity.id
_entity.type
_entity.pdbx_description
1 polymer ?
#
loop_
_entity_poly.entity_id
_entity_poly.type
_entity_poly.pdbx_seq_one_letter_code
_entity_poly.pdbx_strand_id
1 'polypeptide(L)'
;MCSSKRYLTDKELEDALYDSDLYMDDINLNLQSSDSELDCETRVEKQVDANDGNLANSRKSLLEYEQSSSADEPDTDDDQDIIIPARNTRRRPRPLAKIDKPKSDMKPPLGTVWKKSSMMQKRRFAANVMKTALGLKQGIKPQTPLEAFRLFFNNIAIELILLYTNQKLQAIKDRETRSSFLQKSCNFQKEEILGFIGFLITAGAYKGNKDPVDEIFSEEGLPIYRATLAKHRFLLLLKCIWFDDKNTREGRKEHDNFAAIGELWNNVTDTFPKFLNPSESVVIDEELITFHGRCKFRVFIPTKPAKYGIEANVLCDSENYYCFAVEPYAGKCENQPKGYNSDPKVVKRLVALAKIENS
;
A
#
# COMPACT_ATOMS: atom_id res chain seq x y z
N MET A 1 -10.94 -26.51 -5.04
CA MET A 1 -9.75 -27.21 -4.54
C MET A 1 -9.04 -26.26 -3.58
N CYS A 2 -9.04 -26.60 -2.29
CA CYS A 2 -8.49 -25.76 -1.23
C CYS A 2 -6.96 -25.79 -1.29
N SER A 3 -6.33 -24.67 -1.68
CA SER A 3 -4.87 -24.54 -1.64
C SER A 3 -4.47 -24.31 -0.18
N SER A 4 -3.91 -25.33 0.46
CA SER A 4 -3.39 -25.21 1.82
C SER A 4 -2.17 -24.29 1.80
N LYS A 5 -2.31 -23.05 2.30
CA LYS A 5 -1.18 -22.15 2.54
C LYS A 5 -0.26 -22.81 3.57
N ARG A 6 0.88 -23.35 3.13
CA ARG A 6 1.96 -23.81 4.01
C ARG A 6 2.98 -22.68 4.10
N TYR A 7 3.40 -22.36 5.33
CA TYR A 7 4.51 -21.44 5.55
C TYR A 7 5.79 -21.97 4.89
N LEU A 8 6.51 -21.07 4.23
CA LEU A 8 7.82 -21.36 3.64
C LEU A 8 8.78 -21.79 4.73
N THR A 9 9.59 -22.80 4.44
CA THR A 9 10.65 -23.27 5.33
C THR A 9 11.83 -22.31 5.28
N ASP A 10 12.64 -22.26 6.36
CA ASP A 10 13.85 -21.42 6.41
C ASP A 10 14.78 -21.63 5.21
N LYS A 11 14.82 -22.87 4.68
CA LYS A 11 15.58 -23.20 3.48
C LYS A 11 14.96 -22.62 2.19
N GLU A 12 13.64 -22.60 2.07
CA GLU A 12 12.96 -21.97 0.93
C GLU A 12 13.08 -20.45 0.97
N LEU A 13 13.15 -19.87 2.16
CA LEU A 13 13.48 -18.45 2.36
C LEU A 13 14.94 -18.16 1.98
N GLU A 14 15.89 -19.03 2.38
CA GLU A 14 17.31 -18.90 2.05
C GLU A 14 17.55 -19.06 0.53
N ASP A 15 17.00 -20.10 -0.09
CA ASP A 15 17.08 -20.34 -1.54
C ASP A 15 16.41 -19.17 -2.33
N ALA A 16 15.37 -18.55 -1.77
CA ALA A 16 14.77 -17.35 -2.35
C ALA A 16 15.71 -16.11 -2.23
N LEU A 17 16.43 -15.95 -1.12
CA LEU A 17 17.28 -14.77 -0.92
C LEU A 17 18.61 -14.82 -1.70
N TYR A 18 19.08 -16.01 -2.08
CA TYR A 18 20.38 -16.22 -2.74
C TYR A 18 20.33 -16.66 -4.21
N ASP A 19 19.15 -16.63 -4.84
CA ASP A 19 19.00 -16.92 -6.27
C ASP A 19 19.58 -15.76 -7.10
N SER A 20 20.82 -15.94 -7.56
CA SER A 20 21.70 -14.90 -8.11
C SER A 20 21.42 -14.47 -9.56
N ASP A 21 20.29 -14.88 -10.15
CA ASP A 21 20.02 -14.69 -11.59
C ASP A 21 18.96 -13.61 -11.90
N LEU A 22 18.67 -12.68 -10.98
CA LEU A 22 17.58 -11.69 -11.17
C LEU A 22 17.92 -10.21 -11.02
N TYR A 23 19.19 -9.79 -10.97
CA TYR A 23 19.52 -8.36 -10.95
C TYR A 23 20.75 -8.04 -11.78
N MET A 24 20.57 -7.42 -12.95
CA MET A 24 21.35 -6.24 -13.37
C MET A 24 20.87 -5.49 -14.65
N ASP A 25 19.83 -5.89 -15.39
CA ASP A 25 19.60 -5.27 -16.72
C ASP A 25 18.43 -4.28 -16.90
N ASP A 26 17.52 -4.07 -15.94
CA ASP A 26 16.29 -3.26 -16.23
C ASP A 26 16.10 -1.95 -15.43
N ILE A 27 17.13 -1.41 -14.75
CA ILE A 27 16.98 -0.17 -13.94
C ILE A 27 17.66 1.07 -14.59
N ASN A 28 18.19 0.97 -15.82
CA ASN A 28 18.89 2.10 -16.45
C ASN A 28 18.39 2.47 -17.86
N LEU A 29 17.17 2.99 -17.95
CA LEU A 29 16.75 3.81 -19.11
C LEU A 29 15.79 4.91 -18.65
N ASN A 30 16.34 6.03 -18.16
CA ASN A 30 15.86 7.40 -18.41
C ASN A 30 16.66 8.46 -17.63
N LEU A 31 17.98 8.44 -17.79
CA LEU A 31 18.81 9.63 -17.60
C LEU A 31 19.69 9.82 -18.83
N GLN A 32 19.22 10.60 -19.79
CA GLN A 32 20.09 11.44 -20.60
C GLN A 32 19.30 12.60 -21.20
N SER A 33 19.64 13.79 -20.72
CA SER A 33 19.39 15.09 -21.31
C SER A 33 19.88 15.15 -22.77
N SER A 34 19.12 15.78 -23.65
CA SER A 34 19.72 16.54 -24.74
C SER A 34 18.81 17.71 -25.13
N ASP A 35 19.34 18.90 -24.91
CA ASP A 35 18.93 20.13 -25.57
C ASP A 35 19.12 19.99 -27.09
N SER A 36 18.12 20.39 -27.86
CA SER A 36 18.33 21.03 -29.17
C SER A 36 17.07 21.77 -29.61
N GLU A 37 17.22 23.09 -29.73
CA GLU A 37 16.31 23.96 -30.47
C GLU A 37 16.46 23.73 -31.98
N LEU A 38 15.35 24.01 -32.70
CA LEU A 38 15.22 24.59 -34.04
C LEU A 38 14.46 23.78 -35.11
N ASP A 39 13.25 24.32 -35.34
CA ASP A 39 12.67 24.79 -36.60
C ASP A 39 11.89 23.88 -37.59
N CYS A 40 10.70 24.43 -37.88
CA CYS A 40 9.86 24.41 -39.07
C CYS A 40 9.89 23.21 -40.06
N GLU A 41 8.72 22.63 -40.35
CA GLU A 41 7.91 23.03 -41.51
C GLU A 41 6.62 22.21 -41.66
N THR A 42 5.64 22.91 -42.20
CA THR A 42 4.26 22.55 -42.54
C THR A 42 4.19 21.45 -43.60
N ARG A 43 3.28 20.48 -43.45
CA ARG A 43 2.62 19.88 -44.62
C ARG A 43 1.19 19.42 -44.33
N VAL A 44 0.28 20.17 -44.93
CA VAL A 44 -1.16 19.93 -45.03
C VAL A 44 -1.40 18.97 -46.19
N GLU A 45 -2.07 17.84 -45.97
CA GLU A 45 -2.86 17.19 -47.01
C GLU A 45 -4.20 16.70 -46.42
N LYS A 46 -5.28 17.18 -47.05
CA LYS A 46 -6.69 16.81 -46.85
C LYS A 46 -7.10 15.87 -47.99
N GLN A 47 -7.90 14.85 -47.66
CA GLN A 47 -9.03 14.36 -48.49
C GLN A 47 -9.96 13.56 -47.55
N VAL A 48 -11.17 14.02 -47.14
CA VAL A 48 -12.51 14.04 -47.80
C VAL A 48 -12.75 12.86 -48.76
N ASP A 49 -13.85 12.08 -48.73
CA ASP A 49 -15.18 12.22 -48.09
C ASP A 49 -16.00 10.91 -48.16
N ALA A 50 -17.11 10.88 -47.39
CA ALA A 50 -18.42 10.23 -47.63
C ALA A 50 -18.59 8.69 -47.40
N ASN A 51 -19.74 8.16 -46.92
CA ASN A 51 -20.95 8.63 -46.23
C ASN A 51 -21.80 7.38 -45.86
N ASP A 52 -22.91 7.59 -45.14
CA ASP A 52 -24.02 6.68 -44.81
C ASP A 52 -23.81 5.76 -43.59
N GLY A 53 -24.58 5.81 -42.50
CA GLY A 53 -25.92 6.32 -42.31
C GLY A 53 -26.86 5.15 -41.97
N ASN A 54 -27.13 4.89 -40.69
CA ASN A 54 -28.49 4.51 -40.29
C ASN A 54 -28.76 4.61 -38.78
N LEU A 55 -30.00 4.98 -38.52
CA LEU A 55 -30.59 5.46 -37.28
C LEU A 55 -31.60 4.42 -36.75
N ALA A 56 -31.79 4.46 -35.43
CA ALA A 56 -33.00 4.13 -34.68
C ALA A 56 -33.25 2.70 -34.14
N ASN A 57 -33.76 2.75 -32.90
CA ASN A 57 -34.66 1.84 -32.19
C ASN A 57 -34.08 0.57 -31.54
N SER A 58 -34.05 0.55 -30.20
CA SER A 58 -35.22 0.03 -29.47
C SER A 58 -35.17 0.35 -27.97
N ARG A 59 -36.22 1.03 -27.49
CA ARG A 59 -36.61 1.15 -26.07
C ARG A 59 -37.93 0.39 -25.91
N LYS A 60 -37.96 -0.64 -25.07
CA LYS A 60 -39.11 -1.14 -24.27
C LYS A 60 -38.57 -2.29 -23.40
N SER A 61 -38.54 -2.13 -22.09
CA SER A 61 -39.61 -2.54 -21.15
C SER A 61 -39.75 -4.06 -21.06
N LEU A 62 -39.31 -4.69 -19.96
CA LEU A 62 -40.20 -5.52 -19.14
C LEU A 62 -39.57 -5.81 -17.77
N LEU A 63 -40.39 -5.60 -16.74
CA LEU A 63 -40.21 -5.99 -15.34
C LEU A 63 -40.51 -7.48 -15.14
N GLU A 64 -40.17 -7.97 -13.95
CA GLU A 64 -40.60 -9.21 -13.28
C GLU A 64 -39.91 -10.53 -13.68
N TYR A 65 -39.08 -11.03 -12.77
CA TYR A 65 -39.38 -12.30 -12.08
C TYR A 65 -38.73 -12.34 -10.69
N GLU A 66 -39.52 -12.86 -9.75
CA GLU A 66 -39.40 -12.86 -8.30
C GLU A 66 -38.30 -13.78 -7.73
N GLN A 67 -37.68 -13.33 -6.63
CA GLN A 67 -37.66 -13.91 -5.27
C GLN A 67 -37.03 -15.31 -5.09
N SER A 68 -35.95 -15.32 -4.32
CA SER A 68 -35.76 -16.34 -3.29
C SER A 68 -35.18 -15.67 -2.03
N SER A 69 -35.95 -15.80 -0.96
CA SER A 69 -35.77 -15.29 0.40
C SER A 69 -34.70 -16.03 1.21
N SER A 70 -34.03 -15.31 2.11
CA SER A 70 -33.74 -15.73 3.50
C SER A 70 -33.06 -14.55 4.22
N ALA A 71 -33.85 -13.73 4.93
CA ALA A 71 -33.94 -13.74 6.39
C ALA A 71 -32.73 -13.05 7.05
N ASP A 72 -32.89 -11.74 7.24
CA ASP A 72 -32.10 -10.92 8.16
C ASP A 72 -32.62 -11.14 9.59
N GLU A 73 -31.72 -11.38 10.53
CA GLU A 73 -31.95 -11.19 11.97
C GLU A 73 -30.87 -10.24 12.50
N PRO A 74 -31.20 -9.33 13.43
CA PRO A 74 -30.27 -8.35 13.97
C PRO A 74 -29.58 -8.89 15.23
N ASP A 75 -28.25 -8.95 15.24
CA ASP A 75 -27.50 -9.24 16.47
C ASP A 75 -27.30 -7.96 17.28
N THR A 76 -27.93 -7.94 18.46
CA THR A 76 -27.74 -6.98 19.55
C THR A 76 -26.50 -7.36 20.35
N ASP A 77 -25.50 -6.47 20.41
CA ASP A 77 -24.33 -6.60 21.28
C ASP A 77 -24.68 -6.18 22.72
N ASP A 78 -24.81 -7.15 23.62
CA ASP A 78 -24.87 -6.97 25.09
C ASP A 78 -23.50 -7.35 25.68
N ASP A 79 -22.67 -6.35 26.00
CA ASP A 79 -21.39 -6.52 26.70
C ASP A 79 -21.65 -6.75 28.20
N GLN A 80 -21.45 -7.99 28.68
CA GLN A 80 -21.28 -8.28 30.11
C GLN A 80 -19.88 -8.81 30.40
N ASP A 81 -19.11 -8.02 31.14
CA ASP A 81 -17.79 -8.33 31.66
C ASP A 81 -17.81 -9.55 32.61
N ILE A 82 -17.23 -10.67 32.19
CA ILE A 82 -16.94 -11.81 33.08
C ILE A 82 -15.52 -11.67 33.62
N ILE A 83 -15.40 -11.21 34.86
CA ILE A 83 -14.16 -11.23 35.64
C ILE A 83 -13.87 -12.68 36.07
N ILE A 84 -12.83 -13.31 35.51
CA ILE A 84 -12.32 -14.62 35.95
C ILE A 84 -11.15 -14.39 36.94
N PRO A 85 -11.19 -14.95 38.17
CA PRO A 85 -10.12 -14.76 39.14
C PRO A 85 -8.86 -15.56 38.79
N ALA A 86 -7.71 -14.90 38.90
CA ALA A 86 -6.39 -15.49 38.65
C ALA A 86 -6.08 -16.63 39.64
N ARG A 87 -6.10 -17.88 39.17
CA ARG A 87 -5.51 -19.01 39.88
C ARG A 87 -4.02 -19.10 39.57
N ASN A 88 -3.20 -18.73 40.55
CA ASN A 88 -1.76 -18.99 40.58
C ASN A 88 -1.49 -20.51 40.64
N THR A 89 -1.39 -21.19 39.49
CA THR A 89 -0.83 -22.54 39.42
C THR A 89 0.64 -22.47 39.04
N ARG A 90 1.52 -22.71 40.02
CA ARG A 90 2.96 -22.93 39.79
C ARG A 90 3.12 -24.06 38.77
N ARG A 91 3.63 -23.75 37.57
CA ARG A 91 3.94 -24.75 36.54
C ARG A 91 5.03 -25.68 37.09
N ARG A 92 4.73 -26.97 37.23
CA ARG A 92 5.74 -28.00 37.55
C ARG A 92 6.73 -28.11 36.38
N PRO A 93 8.03 -28.31 36.63
CA PRO A 93 9.00 -28.56 35.56
C PRO A 93 8.59 -29.82 34.79
N ARG A 94 8.64 -29.76 33.45
CA ARG A 94 8.45 -30.93 32.60
C ARG A 94 9.53 -31.98 32.94
N PRO A 95 9.20 -33.28 33.06
CA PRO A 95 10.22 -34.30 33.15
C PRO A 95 11.09 -34.24 31.89
N LEU A 96 12.41 -34.31 32.06
CA LEU A 96 13.34 -34.56 30.96
C LEU A 96 12.90 -35.85 30.28
N ALA A 97 12.47 -35.75 29.01
CA ALA A 97 12.11 -36.91 28.22
C ALA A 97 13.33 -37.84 28.18
N LYS A 98 13.16 -39.09 28.63
CA LYS A 98 14.16 -40.13 28.41
C LYS A 98 14.24 -40.32 26.89
N ILE A 99 15.43 -40.07 26.34
CA ILE A 99 15.72 -40.36 24.94
C ILE A 99 15.66 -41.89 24.81
N ASP A 100 14.64 -42.38 24.11
CA ASP A 100 14.59 -43.79 23.73
C ASP A 100 15.84 -44.13 22.93
N LYS A 101 16.52 -45.22 23.29
CA LYS A 101 17.64 -45.73 22.50
C LYS A 101 17.10 -46.01 21.09
N PRO A 102 17.75 -45.52 20.02
CA PRO A 102 17.29 -45.78 18.67
C PRO A 102 17.24 -47.30 18.46
N LYS A 103 16.11 -47.80 17.96
CA LYS A 103 16.01 -49.18 17.46
C LYS A 103 17.11 -49.35 16.40
N SER A 104 17.87 -50.43 16.48
CA SER A 104 19.04 -50.75 15.64
C SER A 104 18.79 -50.80 14.13
N ASP A 105 17.55 -50.60 13.68
CA ASP A 105 17.09 -50.99 12.35
C ASP A 105 16.79 -49.79 11.44
N MET A 106 17.11 -48.56 11.84
CA MET A 106 17.03 -47.40 10.93
C MET A 106 18.13 -47.46 9.89
N LYS A 107 17.82 -48.04 8.73
CA LYS A 107 18.66 -47.96 7.54
C LYS A 107 18.54 -46.54 6.95
N PRO A 108 19.64 -45.76 6.89
CA PRO A 108 19.63 -44.47 6.22
C PRO A 108 19.37 -44.65 4.72
N PRO A 109 18.87 -43.61 4.01
CA PRO A 109 18.76 -43.62 2.55
C PRO A 109 20.09 -44.07 1.91
N LEU A 110 20.01 -44.93 0.88
CA LEU A 110 21.16 -45.52 0.19
C LEU A 110 22.31 -44.52 0.00
N GLY A 111 23.44 -44.78 0.68
CA GLY A 111 24.67 -43.99 0.56
C GLY A 111 24.99 -43.07 1.75
N THR A 112 24.07 -42.85 2.70
CA THR A 112 24.37 -42.05 3.90
C THR A 112 24.86 -42.92 5.05
N VAL A 113 26.00 -42.57 5.66
CA VAL A 113 26.57 -43.28 6.83
C VAL A 113 26.71 -42.30 7.99
N TRP A 114 26.22 -42.68 9.17
CA TRP A 114 26.40 -41.88 10.39
C TRP A 114 27.87 -41.78 10.75
N LYS A 115 28.42 -40.55 10.73
CA LYS A 115 29.79 -40.30 11.16
C LYS A 115 29.82 -40.15 12.69
N LYS A 116 30.55 -41.02 13.40
CA LYS A 116 30.70 -40.97 14.87
C LYS A 116 31.50 -39.76 15.36
N SER A 117 32.36 -39.20 14.52
CA SER A 117 33.08 -37.96 14.83
C SER A 117 32.16 -36.78 14.57
N SER A 118 31.96 -35.91 15.59
CA SER A 118 31.42 -34.56 15.37
C SER A 118 32.12 -33.95 14.16
N MET A 119 31.37 -33.34 13.23
CA MET A 119 32.01 -32.44 12.27
C MET A 119 32.86 -31.45 13.08
N MET A 120 34.10 -31.19 12.66
CA MET A 120 34.87 -30.12 13.29
C MET A 120 33.98 -28.89 13.30
N GLN A 121 33.73 -28.33 14.48
CA GLN A 121 33.13 -27.01 14.60
C GLN A 121 34.15 -26.03 14.01
N LYS A 122 34.15 -25.88 12.68
CA LYS A 122 34.68 -24.67 12.07
C LYS A 122 33.91 -23.54 12.75
N ARG A 123 34.62 -22.52 13.26
CA ARG A 123 33.98 -21.26 13.67
C ARG A 123 33.02 -20.90 12.53
N ARG A 124 31.71 -20.97 12.78
CA ARG A 124 30.76 -20.37 11.85
C ARG A 124 31.19 -18.91 11.78
N PHE A 125 31.45 -18.40 10.57
CA PHE A 125 31.53 -16.95 10.42
C PHE A 125 30.25 -16.40 11.03
N ALA A 126 30.37 -15.36 11.85
CA ALA A 126 29.19 -14.72 12.41
C ALA A 126 28.38 -14.17 11.22
N ALA A 127 27.30 -14.85 10.88
CA ALA A 127 26.29 -14.35 9.95
C ALA A 127 25.39 -13.38 10.71
N ASN A 128 24.81 -12.39 10.02
CA ASN A 128 23.89 -11.40 10.60
C ASN A 128 24.51 -10.53 11.69
N VAL A 129 25.80 -10.17 11.56
CA VAL A 129 26.41 -9.20 12.46
C VAL A 129 25.95 -7.80 12.06
N MET A 130 25.10 -7.20 12.89
CA MET A 130 24.69 -5.81 12.73
C MET A 130 25.92 -4.88 12.87
N LYS A 131 26.36 -4.32 11.75
CA LYS A 131 27.50 -3.37 11.70
C LYS A 131 27.06 -1.93 11.93
N THR A 132 25.77 -1.66 11.83
CA THR A 132 25.20 -0.31 11.87
C THR A 132 24.52 -0.06 13.22
N ALA A 133 24.69 1.14 13.76
CA ALA A 133 24.00 1.54 14.98
C ALA A 133 22.47 1.61 14.75
N LEU A 134 21.71 1.12 15.72
CA LEU A 134 20.26 1.17 15.72
C LEU A 134 19.75 2.62 15.79
N GLY A 135 18.59 2.87 15.18
CA GLY A 135 17.92 4.17 15.21
C GLY A 135 18.08 4.96 13.91
N LEU A 136 17.95 6.29 14.02
CA LEU A 136 17.96 7.18 12.87
C LEU A 136 19.30 7.14 12.15
N LYS A 137 19.24 7.16 10.81
CA LYS A 137 20.43 7.25 9.95
C LYS A 137 21.17 8.57 10.16
N GLN A 138 22.47 8.56 9.90
CA GLN A 138 23.33 9.72 10.12
C GLN A 138 22.82 10.95 9.36
N GLY A 139 22.71 12.08 10.06
CA GLY A 139 22.22 13.35 9.51
C GLY A 139 20.70 13.56 9.62
N ILE A 140 19.92 12.52 9.94
CA ILE A 140 18.46 12.64 10.13
C ILE A 140 18.17 13.00 11.58
N LYS A 141 17.73 14.24 11.82
CA LYS A 141 17.38 14.75 13.16
C LYS A 141 16.22 15.76 13.09
N PRO A 142 14.99 15.34 12.75
CA PRO A 142 13.84 16.24 12.78
C PRO A 142 13.64 16.76 14.20
N GLN A 143 13.53 18.09 14.35
CA GLN A 143 13.35 18.75 15.65
C GLN A 143 11.87 18.91 16.01
N THR A 144 10.99 18.90 15.01
CA THR A 144 9.56 19.08 15.19
C THR A 144 8.76 17.93 14.55
N PRO A 145 7.54 17.65 15.03
CA PRO A 145 6.66 16.67 14.38
C PRO A 145 6.38 17.00 12.91
N LEU A 146 6.31 18.30 12.57
CA LEU A 146 6.13 18.74 11.20
C LEU A 146 7.34 18.39 10.33
N GLU A 147 8.57 18.63 10.80
CA GLU A 147 9.79 18.22 10.09
C GLU A 147 9.83 16.70 9.87
N ALA A 148 9.45 15.92 10.88
CA ALA A 148 9.37 14.46 10.76
C ALA A 148 8.34 14.04 9.69
N PHE A 149 7.16 14.67 9.67
CA PHE A 149 6.15 14.42 8.63
C PHE A 149 6.66 14.76 7.22
N ARG A 150 7.43 15.84 7.08
CA ARG A 150 8.02 16.29 5.80
C ARG A 150 9.07 15.37 5.21
N LEU A 151 9.65 14.47 6.01
CA LEU A 151 10.53 13.43 5.50
C LEU A 151 9.79 12.52 4.49
N PHE A 152 8.52 12.24 4.75
CA PHE A 152 7.68 11.37 3.91
C PHE A 152 6.86 12.18 2.90
N PHE A 153 6.12 13.20 3.38
CA PHE A 153 5.36 14.13 2.53
C PHE A 153 6.20 15.36 2.21
N ASN A 154 7.25 15.11 1.42
CA ASN A 154 8.19 16.12 0.96
C ASN A 154 7.51 17.14 0.00
N ASN A 155 8.26 18.15 -0.44
CA ASN A 155 7.73 19.17 -1.33
C ASN A 155 7.23 18.60 -2.66
N ILE A 156 7.91 17.58 -3.21
CA ILE A 156 7.55 16.94 -4.48
C ILE A 156 6.18 16.26 -4.36
N ALA A 157 5.96 15.44 -3.32
CA ALA A 157 4.67 14.80 -3.07
C ALA A 157 3.53 15.82 -2.98
N ILE A 158 3.74 16.92 -2.27
CA ILE A 158 2.73 17.97 -2.12
C ILE A 158 2.48 18.72 -3.44
N GLU A 159 3.53 18.99 -4.20
CA GLU A 159 3.43 19.65 -5.51
C GLU A 159 2.72 18.77 -6.53
N LEU A 160 2.94 17.44 -6.52
CA LEU A 160 2.19 16.48 -7.33
C LEU A 160 0.70 16.51 -6.98
N ILE A 161 0.36 16.43 -5.70
CA ILE A 161 -1.04 16.51 -5.24
C ILE A 161 -1.66 17.84 -5.69
N LEU A 162 -0.94 18.96 -5.49
CA LEU A 162 -1.41 20.29 -5.86
C LEU A 162 -1.67 20.41 -7.36
N LEU A 163 -0.72 19.96 -8.18
CA LEU A 163 -0.78 20.01 -9.64
C LEU A 163 -2.03 19.27 -10.15
N TYR A 164 -2.17 17.99 -9.79
CA TYR A 164 -3.26 17.17 -10.31
C TYR A 164 -4.62 17.56 -9.73
N THR A 165 -4.67 18.03 -8.48
CA THR A 165 -5.90 18.58 -7.89
C THR A 165 -6.37 19.84 -8.62
N ASN A 166 -5.44 20.72 -9.02
CA ASN A 166 -5.78 21.92 -9.80
C ASN A 166 -6.21 21.59 -11.24
N GLN A 167 -5.57 20.62 -11.90
CA GLN A 167 -6.04 20.11 -13.20
C GLN A 167 -7.46 19.54 -13.09
N LYS A 168 -7.74 18.79 -12.02
CA LYS A 168 -9.06 18.24 -11.75
C LYS A 168 -10.11 19.33 -11.51
N LEU A 169 -9.76 20.38 -10.77
CA LEU A 169 -10.61 21.54 -10.58
C LEU A 169 -10.99 22.17 -11.93
N GLN A 170 -10.00 22.37 -12.81
CA GLN A 170 -10.27 22.96 -14.12
C GLN A 170 -11.20 22.08 -14.97
N ALA A 171 -10.96 20.78 -15.02
CA ALA A 171 -11.84 19.85 -15.72
C ALA A 171 -13.28 19.85 -15.19
N ILE A 172 -13.47 20.06 -13.89
CA ILE A 172 -14.81 20.19 -13.28
C ILE A 172 -15.46 21.51 -13.68
N LYS A 173 -14.72 22.62 -13.70
CA LYS A 173 -15.23 23.92 -14.16
C LYS A 173 -15.70 23.86 -15.61
N ASP A 174 -14.92 23.21 -16.48
CA ASP A 174 -15.27 23.08 -17.90
C ASP A 174 -16.53 22.24 -18.11
N ARG A 175 -16.76 21.24 -17.24
CA ARG A 175 -17.97 20.41 -17.26
C ARG A 175 -19.19 21.11 -16.66
N GLU A 176 -19.01 21.87 -15.59
CA GLU A 176 -20.07 22.50 -14.79
C GLU A 176 -20.12 24.03 -15.02
N THR A 177 -20.26 24.44 -16.29
CA THR A 177 -20.23 25.86 -16.71
C THR A 177 -21.30 26.74 -16.06
N ARG A 178 -22.42 26.14 -15.64
CA ARG A 178 -23.54 26.86 -15.01
C ARG A 178 -23.30 27.21 -13.54
N SER A 179 -22.29 26.62 -12.90
CA SER A 179 -22.01 26.86 -11.48
C SER A 179 -21.15 28.12 -11.30
N SER A 180 -21.77 29.23 -10.92
CA SER A 180 -21.08 30.49 -10.66
C SER A 180 -20.02 30.36 -9.56
N PHE A 181 -20.28 29.53 -8.54
CA PHE A 181 -19.33 29.21 -7.48
C PHE A 181 -18.06 28.56 -8.03
N LEU A 182 -18.21 27.53 -8.88
CA LEU A 182 -17.06 26.85 -9.49
C LEU A 182 -16.29 27.77 -10.42
N GLN A 183 -16.98 28.54 -11.28
CA GLN A 183 -16.30 29.45 -12.21
C GLN A 183 -15.48 30.53 -11.48
N LYS A 184 -15.97 31.03 -10.34
CA LYS A 184 -15.26 32.01 -9.50
C LYS A 184 -14.19 31.40 -8.58
N SER A 185 -14.18 30.09 -8.39
CA SER A 185 -13.23 29.43 -7.49
C SER A 185 -11.80 29.56 -8.03
N CYS A 186 -10.86 30.04 -7.23
CA CYS A 186 -9.45 30.09 -7.61
C CYS A 186 -8.79 28.71 -7.54
N ASN A 187 -7.63 28.58 -8.18
CA ASN A 187 -6.76 27.40 -8.01
C ASN A 187 -6.39 27.23 -6.54
N PHE A 188 -6.19 25.99 -6.13
CA PHE A 188 -5.68 25.65 -4.82
C PHE A 188 -4.24 26.08 -4.67
N GLN A 189 -3.86 26.41 -3.43
CA GLN A 189 -2.49 26.71 -3.03
C GLN A 189 -1.88 25.58 -2.19
N LYS A 190 -0.56 25.61 -2.04
CA LYS A 190 0.19 24.61 -1.28
C LYS A 190 -0.29 24.56 0.18
N GLU A 191 -0.55 25.71 0.77
CA GLU A 191 -1.04 25.88 2.13
C GLU A 191 -2.41 25.22 2.32
N GLU A 192 -3.29 25.27 1.30
CA GLU A 192 -4.60 24.62 1.36
C GLU A 192 -4.48 23.09 1.34
N ILE A 193 -3.57 22.53 0.54
CA ILE A 193 -3.31 21.08 0.52
C ILE A 193 -2.79 20.62 1.88
N LEU A 194 -1.90 21.40 2.49
CA LEU A 194 -1.35 21.11 3.82
C LEU A 194 -2.39 21.25 4.93
N GLY A 195 -3.20 22.30 4.87
CA GLY A 195 -4.34 22.49 5.76
C GLY A 195 -5.33 21.34 5.65
N PHE A 196 -5.60 20.85 4.43
CA PHE A 196 -6.45 19.68 4.20
C PHE A 196 -5.87 18.40 4.79
N ILE A 197 -4.58 18.13 4.60
CA ILE A 197 -3.93 16.96 5.22
C ILE A 197 -3.96 17.08 6.75
N GLY A 198 -3.65 18.26 7.30
CA GLY A 198 -3.74 18.53 8.73
C GLY A 198 -5.16 18.34 9.28
N PHE A 199 -6.18 18.73 8.50
CA PHE A 199 -7.58 18.47 8.81
C PHE A 199 -7.85 16.97 8.96
N LEU A 200 -7.42 16.16 7.98
CA LEU A 200 -7.62 14.71 8.00
C LEU A 200 -6.90 14.04 9.17
N ILE A 201 -5.66 14.43 9.46
CA ILE A 201 -4.89 13.93 10.60
C ILE A 201 -5.62 14.27 11.92
N THR A 202 -6.11 15.50 12.04
CA THR A 202 -6.85 15.95 13.24
C THR A 202 -8.14 15.15 13.40
N ALA A 203 -8.92 14.98 12.33
CA ALA A 203 -10.16 14.17 12.37
C ALA A 203 -9.89 12.72 12.79
N GLY A 204 -8.80 12.11 12.31
CA GLY A 204 -8.38 10.78 12.75
C GLY A 204 -7.99 10.75 14.23
N ALA A 205 -7.20 11.72 14.69
CA ALA A 205 -6.73 11.80 16.08
C ALA A 205 -7.88 11.94 17.10
N TYR A 206 -8.93 12.70 16.74
CA TYR A 206 -10.11 12.91 17.57
C TYR A 206 -11.23 11.89 17.31
N LYS A 207 -10.99 10.85 16.49
CA LYS A 207 -11.98 9.83 16.10
C LYS A 207 -13.25 10.39 15.43
N GLY A 208 -13.18 11.59 14.87
CA GLY A 208 -14.28 12.24 14.15
C GLY A 208 -14.34 11.90 12.66
N ASN A 209 -13.69 10.80 12.25
CA ASN A 209 -13.62 10.38 10.84
C ASN A 209 -14.96 9.86 10.29
N LYS A 210 -15.93 9.59 11.16
CA LYS A 210 -17.30 9.18 10.80
C LYS A 210 -18.31 10.30 10.99
N ASP A 211 -17.91 11.43 11.56
CA ASP A 211 -18.81 12.53 11.88
C ASP A 211 -19.24 13.23 10.59
N PRO A 212 -20.50 13.68 10.49
CA PRO A 212 -20.95 14.51 9.39
C PRO A 212 -20.08 15.75 9.26
N VAL A 213 -19.69 16.09 8.03
CA VAL A 213 -18.87 17.30 7.77
C VAL A 213 -19.54 18.56 8.35
N ASP A 214 -20.87 18.61 8.35
CA ASP A 214 -21.64 19.72 8.90
C ASP A 214 -21.42 19.90 10.41
N GLU A 215 -21.29 18.81 11.16
CA GLU A 215 -21.01 18.81 12.60
C GLU A 215 -19.55 19.19 12.87
N ILE A 216 -18.61 18.67 12.08
CA ILE A 216 -17.18 19.01 12.18
C ILE A 216 -16.95 20.53 12.01
N PHE A 217 -17.71 21.16 11.11
CA PHE A 217 -17.67 22.60 10.87
C PHE A 217 -18.68 23.42 11.71
N SER A 218 -19.47 22.79 12.59
CA SER A 218 -20.40 23.48 13.49
C SER A 218 -19.67 24.24 14.60
N GLU A 219 -20.36 25.03 15.41
CA GLU A 219 -19.75 25.73 16.56
C GLU A 219 -19.18 24.76 17.61
N GLU A 220 -19.82 23.60 17.78
CA GLU A 220 -19.40 22.51 18.66
C GLU A 220 -18.16 21.76 18.14
N GLY A 221 -17.93 21.81 16.82
CA GLY A 221 -16.73 21.25 16.19
C GLY A 221 -15.47 22.02 16.58
N LEU A 222 -14.30 21.35 16.54
CA LEU A 222 -13.03 21.96 16.94
C LEU A 222 -12.78 23.27 16.16
N PRO A 223 -12.49 24.39 16.84
CA PRO A 223 -12.31 25.69 16.19
C PRO A 223 -11.24 25.69 15.09
N ILE A 224 -10.24 24.81 15.20
CA ILE A 224 -9.16 24.67 14.22
C ILE A 224 -9.66 24.33 12.82
N TYR A 225 -10.76 23.60 12.68
CA TYR A 225 -11.33 23.26 11.38
C TYR A 225 -11.80 24.50 10.62
N ARG A 226 -12.56 25.37 11.30
CA ARG A 226 -13.06 26.64 10.75
C ARG A 226 -11.93 27.66 10.53
N ALA A 227 -10.88 27.59 11.34
CA ALA A 227 -9.70 28.44 11.20
C ALA A 227 -8.79 28.02 10.02
N THR A 228 -8.81 26.74 9.64
CA THR A 228 -7.92 26.18 8.60
C THR A 228 -8.48 26.38 7.19
N LEU A 229 -9.73 25.99 6.95
CA LEU A 229 -10.38 26.10 5.64
C LEU A 229 -11.86 26.46 5.83
N ALA A 230 -12.41 27.25 4.91
CA ALA A 230 -13.86 27.41 4.85
C ALA A 230 -14.53 26.09 4.41
N LYS A 231 -15.67 25.73 5.01
CA LYS A 231 -16.39 24.47 4.73
C LYS A 231 -16.61 24.20 3.24
N HIS A 232 -17.08 25.20 2.48
CA HIS A 232 -17.31 25.05 1.04
C HIS A 232 -16.01 24.80 0.26
N ARG A 233 -14.89 25.37 0.71
CA ARG A 233 -13.57 25.19 0.10
C ARG A 233 -13.00 23.81 0.41
N PHE A 234 -13.18 23.33 1.64
CA PHE A 234 -12.87 21.96 2.03
C PHE A 234 -13.64 20.93 1.20
N LEU A 235 -14.96 21.10 1.05
CA LEU A 235 -15.80 20.22 0.24
C LEU A 235 -15.39 20.23 -1.24
N LEU A 236 -15.02 21.40 -1.78
CA LEU A 236 -14.50 21.50 -3.14
C LEU A 236 -13.17 20.75 -3.29
N LEU A 237 -12.25 20.90 -2.33
CA LEU A 237 -10.97 20.19 -2.32
C LEU A 237 -11.19 18.67 -2.23
N LEU A 238 -12.09 18.21 -1.36
CA LEU A 238 -12.48 16.80 -1.24
C LEU A 238 -13.03 16.23 -2.57
N LYS A 239 -13.78 17.04 -3.35
CA LYS A 239 -14.27 16.66 -4.68
C LYS A 239 -13.16 16.66 -5.75
N CYS A 240 -12.14 17.49 -5.59
CA CYS A 240 -11.09 17.72 -6.58
C CYS A 240 -9.80 16.94 -6.32
N ILE A 241 -9.59 16.36 -5.14
CA ILE A 241 -8.35 15.67 -4.78
C ILE A 241 -8.02 14.59 -5.82
N TRP A 242 -6.80 14.67 -6.36
CA TRP A 242 -6.37 13.83 -7.47
C TRP A 242 -4.85 13.62 -7.42
N PHE A 243 -4.36 12.51 -8.00
CA PHE A 243 -2.98 12.05 -7.78
C PHE A 243 -2.23 11.64 -9.06
N ASP A 244 -2.84 11.78 -10.24
CA ASP A 244 -2.19 11.42 -11.50
C ASP A 244 -2.64 12.26 -12.69
N ASP A 245 -1.87 12.23 -13.78
CA ASP A 245 -2.32 12.78 -15.06
C ASP A 245 -3.37 11.86 -15.69
N LYS A 246 -4.57 12.41 -15.86
CA LYS A 246 -5.70 11.72 -16.49
C LYS A 246 -5.43 11.34 -17.93
N ASN A 247 -4.66 12.13 -18.68
CA ASN A 247 -4.45 11.96 -20.12
C ASN A 247 -3.58 10.73 -20.43
N THR A 248 -2.61 10.43 -19.56
CA THR A 248 -1.73 9.26 -19.72
C THR A 248 -2.27 8.01 -19.02
N ARG A 249 -3.31 8.14 -18.20
CA ARG A 249 -3.80 7.09 -17.32
C ARG A 249 -4.37 5.88 -18.06
N GLU A 250 -5.01 6.06 -19.21
CA GLU A 250 -5.62 4.94 -19.95
C GLU A 250 -4.56 3.95 -20.41
N GLY A 251 -3.47 4.41 -21.02
CA GLY A 251 -2.35 3.54 -21.40
C GLY A 251 -1.66 2.90 -20.19
N ARG A 252 -1.44 3.65 -19.09
CA ARG A 252 -0.82 3.08 -17.88
C ARG A 252 -1.67 1.99 -17.23
N LYS A 253 -2.99 2.10 -17.28
CA LYS A 253 -3.94 1.13 -16.70
C LYS A 253 -3.95 -0.23 -17.40
N GLU A 254 -3.44 -0.32 -18.63
CA GLU A 254 -3.31 -1.59 -19.34
C GLU A 254 -2.27 -2.49 -18.65
N HIS A 255 -1.28 -1.88 -17.99
CA HIS A 255 -0.16 -2.60 -17.37
C HIS A 255 -0.15 -2.48 -15.84
N ASP A 256 -0.75 -1.43 -15.28
CA ASP A 256 -0.79 -1.18 -13.84
C ASP A 256 -2.17 -0.71 -13.37
N ASN A 257 -2.88 -1.57 -12.64
CA ASN A 257 -4.17 -1.19 -12.05
C ASN A 257 -4.03 -0.11 -10.95
N PHE A 258 -2.84 0.07 -10.38
CA PHE A 258 -2.52 1.05 -9.33
C PHE A 258 -2.06 2.41 -9.89
N ALA A 259 -2.07 2.55 -11.22
CA ALA A 259 -1.61 3.74 -11.95
C ALA A 259 -2.20 5.06 -11.45
N ALA A 260 -3.42 5.06 -10.89
CA ALA A 260 -4.10 6.27 -10.44
C ALA A 260 -3.41 6.98 -9.25
N ILE A 261 -2.54 6.29 -8.51
CA ILE A 261 -1.79 6.86 -7.38
C ILE A 261 -0.29 6.47 -7.41
N GLY A 262 0.13 5.59 -8.32
CA GLY A 262 1.46 4.99 -8.34
C GLY A 262 2.62 6.00 -8.27
N GLU A 263 2.55 7.14 -8.96
CA GLU A 263 3.60 8.17 -8.91
C GLU A 263 3.76 8.77 -7.50
N LEU A 264 2.65 9.23 -6.91
CA LEU A 264 2.65 9.75 -5.54
C LEU A 264 3.04 8.67 -4.52
N TRP A 265 2.54 7.45 -4.72
CA TRP A 265 2.85 6.31 -3.87
C TRP A 265 4.36 6.06 -3.82
N ASN A 266 5.00 5.89 -4.98
CA ASN A 266 6.44 5.66 -5.06
C ASN A 266 7.23 6.82 -4.46
N ASN A 267 6.82 8.08 -4.73
CA ASN A 267 7.48 9.26 -4.15
C ASN A 267 7.52 9.21 -2.62
N VAL A 268 6.44 8.73 -1.98
CA VAL A 268 6.34 8.60 -0.53
C VAL A 268 7.05 7.33 -0.03
N THR A 269 6.75 6.15 -0.59
CA THR A 269 7.28 4.87 -0.08
C THR A 269 8.77 4.71 -0.30
N ASP A 270 9.34 5.30 -1.36
CA ASP A 270 10.79 5.28 -1.60
C ASP A 270 11.58 6.04 -0.53
N THR A 271 10.90 6.83 0.31
CA THR A 271 11.52 7.51 1.46
C THR A 271 11.63 6.62 2.69
N PHE A 272 10.80 5.58 2.82
CA PHE A 272 10.71 4.74 4.01
C PHE A 272 12.07 4.17 4.45
N PRO A 273 12.89 3.56 3.57
CA PRO A 273 14.17 3.00 4.01
C PRO A 273 15.27 4.07 4.23
N LYS A 274 15.00 5.36 3.99
CA LYS A 274 16.04 6.41 4.03
C LYS A 274 16.33 6.96 5.43
N PHE A 275 15.45 6.75 6.41
CA PHE A 275 15.52 7.49 7.68
C PHE A 275 15.93 6.67 8.90
N LEU A 276 15.64 5.37 8.91
CA LEU A 276 15.91 4.49 10.04
C LEU A 276 16.78 3.29 9.61
N ASN A 277 17.67 2.83 10.48
CA ASN A 277 18.29 1.52 10.34
C ASN A 277 17.40 0.44 10.98
N PRO A 278 17.19 -0.70 10.32
CA PRO A 278 16.43 -1.81 10.89
C PRO A 278 17.12 -2.38 12.14
N SER A 279 16.31 -2.94 13.04
CA SER A 279 16.75 -3.80 14.12
C SER A 279 17.20 -5.17 13.61
N GLU A 280 17.57 -6.08 14.52
CA GLU A 280 18.04 -7.42 14.17
C GLU A 280 16.96 -8.23 13.42
N SER A 281 15.68 -7.93 13.63
CA SER A 281 14.60 -8.67 13.00
C SER A 281 13.48 -7.77 12.46
N VAL A 282 12.98 -8.16 11.30
CA VAL A 282 11.85 -7.52 10.61
C VAL A 282 10.73 -8.54 10.44
N VAL A 283 9.50 -8.04 10.36
CA VAL A 283 8.30 -8.84 10.18
C VAL A 283 7.65 -8.42 8.87
N ILE A 284 7.19 -9.42 8.10
CA ILE A 284 6.36 -9.22 6.92
C ILE A 284 4.98 -9.78 7.24
N ASP A 285 3.94 -8.95 7.04
CA ASP A 285 2.55 -9.35 7.25
C ASP A 285 1.62 -8.59 6.29
N GLU A 286 0.36 -9.01 6.22
CA GLU A 286 -0.66 -8.45 5.34
C GLU A 286 -1.57 -7.47 6.09
N GLU A 287 -1.63 -6.23 5.60
CA GLU A 287 -2.55 -5.19 6.05
C GLU A 287 -3.74 -5.05 5.09
N LEU A 288 -4.94 -4.82 5.65
CA LEU A 288 -6.16 -4.64 4.86
C LEU A 288 -6.76 -3.25 5.10
N ILE A 289 -6.68 -2.40 4.08
CA ILE A 289 -7.27 -1.06 4.09
C ILE A 289 -8.75 -1.20 3.72
N THR A 290 -9.63 -0.95 4.69
CA THR A 290 -11.07 -1.14 4.52
C THR A 290 -11.61 -0.27 3.38
N PHE A 291 -12.25 -0.90 2.40
CA PHE A 291 -12.80 -0.19 1.24
C PHE A 291 -13.97 -0.94 0.62
N HIS A 292 -15.12 -0.28 0.54
CA HIS A 292 -16.37 -0.87 0.03
C HIS A 292 -16.73 -0.40 -1.38
N GLY A 293 -15.97 0.54 -1.96
CA GLY A 293 -16.20 1.03 -3.32
C GLY A 293 -15.83 0.02 -4.40
N ARG A 294 -16.09 0.39 -5.66
CA ARG A 294 -15.68 -0.39 -6.83
C ARG A 294 -14.18 -0.20 -7.07
N CYS A 295 -13.42 -1.27 -6.92
CA CYS A 295 -11.99 -1.32 -7.24
C CYS A 295 -11.67 -2.70 -7.83
N LYS A 296 -10.85 -2.74 -8.90
CA LYS A 296 -10.52 -3.98 -9.63
C LYS A 296 -9.77 -5.01 -8.77
N PHE A 297 -9.05 -4.55 -7.76
CA PHE A 297 -8.19 -5.36 -6.90
C PHE A 297 -8.64 -5.31 -5.43
N ARG A 298 -9.92 -5.02 -5.20
CA ARG A 298 -10.52 -5.19 -3.88
C ARG A 298 -10.58 -6.68 -3.55
N VAL A 299 -10.09 -7.05 -2.37
CA VAL A 299 -10.12 -8.42 -1.88
C VAL A 299 -11.19 -8.60 -0.80
N PHE A 300 -11.57 -9.86 -0.59
CA PHE A 300 -12.43 -10.28 0.51
C PHE A 300 -11.66 -11.27 1.39
N ILE A 301 -11.46 -10.92 2.66
CA ILE A 301 -10.73 -11.74 3.63
C ILE A 301 -11.70 -12.08 4.78
N PRO A 302 -12.29 -13.29 4.80
CA PRO A 302 -13.33 -13.65 5.77
C PRO A 302 -12.90 -13.55 7.23
N THR A 303 -11.60 -13.72 7.49
CA THR A 303 -11.00 -13.77 8.83
C THR A 303 -10.69 -12.40 9.43
N LYS A 304 -10.69 -11.33 8.63
CA LYS A 304 -10.42 -9.96 9.12
C LYS A 304 -11.74 -9.29 9.54
N PRO A 305 -11.74 -8.46 10.61
CA PRO A 305 -12.96 -7.77 11.08
C PRO A 305 -13.63 -6.93 9.98
N ALA A 306 -12.82 -6.16 9.25
CA ALA A 306 -13.23 -5.55 8.00
C ALA A 306 -13.01 -6.57 6.88
N LYS A 307 -14.09 -7.14 6.33
CA LYS A 307 -13.96 -8.24 5.36
C LYS A 307 -13.55 -7.79 3.96
N TYR A 308 -13.82 -6.54 3.57
CA TYR A 308 -13.57 -6.01 2.23
C TYR A 308 -12.58 -4.85 2.25
N GLY A 309 -11.58 -4.90 1.38
CA GLY A 309 -10.57 -3.84 1.32
C GLY A 309 -9.55 -3.98 0.22
N ILE A 310 -8.56 -3.10 0.27
CA ILE A 310 -7.33 -3.17 -0.52
C ILE A 310 -6.27 -3.79 0.40
N GLU A 311 -5.75 -4.94 0.01
CA GLU A 311 -4.69 -5.62 0.74
C GLU A 311 -3.33 -5.07 0.34
N ALA A 312 -2.41 -5.01 1.29
CA ALA A 312 -1.01 -4.64 1.06
C ALA A 312 -0.12 -5.51 1.94
N ASN A 313 1.02 -5.94 1.39
CA ASN A 313 2.05 -6.57 2.20
C ASN A 313 2.96 -5.49 2.76
N VAL A 314 3.26 -5.58 4.05
CA VAL A 314 4.00 -4.56 4.80
C VAL A 314 5.22 -5.21 5.44
N LEU A 315 6.38 -4.59 5.30
CA LEU A 315 7.61 -4.96 6.00
C LEU A 315 7.90 -3.93 7.08
N CYS A 316 7.84 -4.36 8.34
CA CYS A 316 8.07 -3.52 9.51
C CYS A 316 9.21 -4.04 10.38
N ASP A 317 9.83 -3.13 11.12
CA ASP A 317 10.71 -3.46 12.23
C ASP A 317 9.95 -4.17 13.36
N SER A 318 10.56 -5.21 13.94
CA SER A 318 9.95 -5.96 15.05
C SER A 318 9.98 -5.24 16.40
N GLU A 319 10.94 -4.33 16.61
CA GLU A 319 11.17 -3.68 17.91
C GLU A 319 10.52 -2.29 17.97
N ASN A 320 10.66 -1.51 16.90
CA ASN A 320 10.21 -0.12 16.86
C ASN A 320 9.00 0.11 15.94
N TYR A 321 8.49 -0.94 15.28
CA TYR A 321 7.30 -0.92 14.42
C TYR A 321 7.41 -0.01 13.19
N TYR A 322 8.62 0.45 12.85
CA TYR A 322 8.83 1.31 11.69
C TYR A 322 8.62 0.54 10.40
N CYS A 323 7.86 1.14 9.48
CA CYS A 323 7.57 0.56 8.18
C CYS A 323 8.69 0.87 7.18
N PHE A 324 9.33 -0.16 6.63
CA PHE A 324 10.40 -0.02 5.65
C PHE A 324 9.93 -0.19 4.20
N ALA A 325 8.90 -0.99 3.97
CA ALA A 325 8.33 -1.21 2.64
C ALA A 325 6.85 -1.58 2.71
N VAL A 326 6.08 -1.13 1.72
CA VAL A 326 4.68 -1.52 1.53
C VAL A 326 4.44 -1.79 0.05
N GLU A 327 3.84 -2.93 -0.25
CA GLU A 327 3.45 -3.30 -1.61
C GLU A 327 1.94 -3.61 -1.66
N PRO A 328 1.12 -2.70 -2.21
CA PRO A 328 -0.32 -2.94 -2.40
C PRO A 328 -0.57 -4.05 -3.41
N TYR A 329 -1.56 -4.89 -3.13
CA TYR A 329 -2.07 -5.84 -4.10
C TYR A 329 -2.89 -5.11 -5.18
N ALA A 330 -2.33 -5.02 -6.38
CA ALA A 330 -2.96 -4.36 -7.53
C ALA A 330 -3.72 -5.32 -8.46
N GLY A 331 -4.00 -6.56 -8.03
CA GLY A 331 -4.66 -7.56 -8.87
C GLY A 331 -3.72 -8.26 -9.86
N LYS A 332 -4.30 -8.82 -10.93
CA LYS A 332 -3.55 -9.41 -12.04
C LYS A 332 -3.59 -8.46 -13.25
N CYS A 333 -2.45 -8.29 -13.91
CA CYS A 333 -2.31 -7.55 -15.17
C CYS A 333 -1.90 -8.51 -16.30
N GLU A 334 -2.22 -8.18 -17.56
CA GLU A 334 -2.02 -9.09 -18.72
C GLU A 334 -0.54 -9.49 -18.93
N ASN A 335 0.40 -8.61 -18.61
CA ASN A 335 1.83 -8.85 -18.78
C ASN A 335 2.57 -9.19 -17.47
N GLN A 336 1.84 -9.60 -16.44
CA GLN A 336 2.45 -9.86 -15.13
C GLN A 336 3.25 -11.18 -15.14
N PRO A 337 4.52 -11.18 -14.67
CA PRO A 337 5.33 -12.40 -14.63
C PRO A 337 4.64 -13.53 -13.87
N LYS A 338 4.85 -14.77 -14.32
CA LYS A 338 4.26 -15.95 -13.66
C LYS A 338 4.66 -15.99 -12.19
N GLY A 339 3.67 -16.12 -11.31
CA GLY A 339 3.88 -16.16 -9.86
C GLY A 339 4.28 -14.82 -9.25
N TYR A 340 4.09 -13.68 -9.90
CA TYR A 340 4.43 -12.37 -9.33
C TYR A 340 3.86 -12.15 -7.91
N ASN A 341 2.61 -12.56 -7.68
CA ASN A 341 1.92 -12.48 -6.39
C ASN A 341 2.16 -13.72 -5.49
N SER A 342 3.17 -14.55 -5.77
CA SER A 342 3.52 -15.66 -4.86
C SER A 342 4.31 -15.13 -3.67
N ASP A 343 4.07 -15.70 -2.49
CA ASP A 343 4.70 -15.30 -1.23
C ASP A 343 6.23 -15.13 -1.34
N PRO A 344 7.03 -16.07 -1.92
CA PRO A 344 8.47 -15.88 -2.04
C PRO A 344 8.87 -14.63 -2.84
N LYS A 345 8.15 -14.35 -3.93
CA LYS A 345 8.47 -13.20 -4.80
C LYS A 345 8.09 -11.87 -4.16
N VAL A 346 6.98 -11.84 -3.42
CA VAL A 346 6.56 -10.68 -2.63
C VAL A 346 7.62 -10.38 -1.55
N VAL A 347 8.05 -11.41 -0.82
CA VAL A 347 9.10 -11.28 0.20
C VAL A 347 10.39 -10.70 -0.40
N LYS A 348 10.87 -11.26 -1.53
CA LYS A 348 12.07 -10.72 -2.21
C LYS A 348 11.90 -9.23 -2.58
N ARG A 349 10.74 -8.84 -3.12
CA ARG A 349 10.49 -7.44 -3.50
C ARG A 349 10.43 -6.51 -2.30
N LEU A 350 9.76 -6.90 -1.23
CA LEU A 350 9.70 -6.10 0.00
C LEU A 350 11.08 -5.89 0.61
N VAL A 351 11.91 -6.94 0.65
CA VAL A 351 13.31 -6.84 1.13
C VAL A 351 14.12 -5.88 0.24
N ALA A 352 13.96 -5.97 -1.09
CA ALA A 352 14.61 -5.07 -2.03
C ALA A 352 14.15 -3.61 -1.86
N LEU A 353 12.84 -3.37 -1.73
CA LEU A 353 12.25 -2.05 -1.48
C LEU A 353 12.73 -1.46 -0.14
N ALA A 354 12.84 -2.29 0.88
CA ALA A 354 13.35 -1.91 2.20
C ALA A 354 14.86 -1.59 2.19
N LYS A 355 15.57 -1.88 1.09
CA LYS A 355 17.03 -1.68 0.94
C LYS A 355 17.81 -2.28 2.12
N ILE A 356 17.37 -3.43 2.59
CA ILE A 356 18.04 -4.18 3.65
C ILE A 356 19.13 -5.00 2.96
N GLU A 357 20.38 -4.58 3.12
CA GLU A 357 21.54 -5.31 2.60
C GLU A 357 21.89 -6.49 3.53
N ASN A 358 22.13 -7.67 2.94
CA ASN A 358 22.75 -8.77 3.66
C ASN A 358 24.24 -8.42 3.92
N SER A 359 24.63 -8.35 5.18
CA SER A 359 25.94 -7.85 5.64
C SER A 359 27.04 -8.89 5.75
#